data_AF-A0A452ZG65-F1
#
_entry.id   AF-A0A452ZG65-F1
#
_cell.length_a   1.000
_cell.length_b   1.000
_cell.length_c   1.000
_cell.angle_alpha   90.00
_cell.angle_beta   90.00
_cell.angle_gamma   90.00
#
_symmetry.space_group_name_H-M   'P 1'
#
loop_
_entity.id
_entity.type
_entity.pdbx_description
1 polymer ?
#
loop_
_entity_poly.entity_id
_entity_poly.type
_entity_poly.pdbx_seq_one_letter_code
_entity_poly.pdbx_strand_id
1 'polypeptide(L)'
;PDIILLSAGFDAARGDHMGDCCITPNGYALLLTKLLGFAKGRIVMALEGGYNPESIANSVCACAKVLLGDKFTLNSPEMQPFESTWRVIQMVRDELKTYWPVLSSKLPENVSLRSTPSY
;
A
#
# COMPACT_ATOMS: atom_id res chain seq x y z
N PRO A 1 13.10 11.56 -5.69
CA PRO A 1 14.05 10.98 -4.71
C PRO A 1 15.20 10.27 -5.44
N ASP A 2 16.41 10.29 -4.88
CA ASP A 2 17.57 9.58 -5.43
C ASP A 2 17.69 8.14 -4.91
N ILE A 3 17.15 7.87 -3.73
CA ILE A 3 17.01 6.54 -3.12
C ILE A 3 15.69 6.52 -2.33
N ILE A 4 15.10 5.34 -2.16
CA ILE A 4 13.94 5.13 -1.29
C ILE A 4 14.37 4.20 -0.15
N LEU A 5 14.10 4.62 1.08
CA LEU A 5 14.23 3.79 2.27
C LEU A 5 12.81 3.43 2.72
N LEU A 6 12.46 2.15 2.64
CA LEU A 6 11.13 1.64 3.02
C LEU A 6 11.22 0.97 4.38
N SER A 7 10.62 1.60 5.39
CA SER A 7 10.32 0.99 6.69
C SER A 7 9.20 -0.03 6.47
N ALA A 8 9.57 -1.30 6.30
CA ALA A 8 8.73 -2.37 5.80
C ALA A 8 8.11 -3.17 6.95
N GLY A 9 7.05 -2.62 7.53
CA GLY A 9 6.17 -3.33 8.46
C GLY A 9 5.16 -4.22 7.73
N PHE A 10 5.04 -5.47 8.18
CA PHE A 10 4.04 -6.44 7.71
C PHE A 10 2.93 -6.70 8.73
N ASP A 11 2.77 -5.82 9.71
CA ASP A 11 1.68 -5.82 10.68
C ASP A 11 0.34 -5.39 10.09
N ALA A 12 0.33 -4.69 8.94
CA ALA A 12 -0.90 -4.45 8.18
C ALA A 12 -1.36 -5.67 7.33
N ALA A 13 -0.64 -6.79 7.40
CA ALA A 13 -0.96 -7.99 6.63
C ALA A 13 -2.23 -8.67 7.16
N ARG A 14 -2.99 -9.30 6.25
CA ARG A 14 -4.10 -10.16 6.61
C ARG A 14 -3.62 -11.26 7.57
N GLY A 15 -4.30 -11.42 8.70
CA GLY A 15 -3.98 -12.41 9.73
C GLY A 15 -3.00 -11.91 10.80
N ASP A 16 -2.50 -10.69 10.70
CA ASP A 16 -1.79 -10.05 11.80
C ASP A 16 -2.78 -9.54 12.84
N HIS A 17 -2.59 -9.96 14.09
CA HIS A 17 -3.52 -9.68 15.20
C HIS A 17 -3.31 -8.30 15.84
N MET A 18 -2.21 -7.61 15.55
CA MET A 18 -1.97 -6.26 16.08
C MET A 18 -2.43 -5.17 15.12
N GLY A 19 -2.31 -5.39 13.81
CA GLY A 19 -2.69 -4.37 12.82
C GLY A 19 -4.15 -4.41 12.36
N ASP A 20 -4.83 -5.56 12.47
CA ASP A 20 -6.24 -5.75 12.09
C ASP A 20 -6.59 -5.23 10.67
N CYS A 21 -5.60 -5.29 9.78
CA CYS A 21 -5.72 -4.92 8.39
C CYS A 21 -5.81 -6.15 7.48
N CYS A 22 -6.07 -5.91 6.21
CA CYS A 22 -6.36 -6.97 5.23
C CYS A 22 -5.43 -6.96 4.02
N ILE A 23 -4.21 -6.41 4.14
CA ILE A 23 -3.26 -6.39 3.02
C ILE A 23 -2.78 -7.82 2.73
N THR A 24 -2.93 -8.26 1.50
CA THR A 24 -2.43 -9.56 1.05
C THR A 24 -0.97 -9.48 0.61
N PRO A 25 -0.25 -10.60 0.50
CA PRO A 25 1.09 -10.60 -0.12
C PRO A 25 1.12 -9.94 -1.50
N ASN A 26 0.09 -10.16 -2.33
CA ASN A 26 -0.07 -9.49 -3.63
C ASN A 26 -0.28 -7.97 -3.49
N GLY A 27 -0.95 -7.52 -2.43
CA GLY A 27 -1.07 -6.11 -2.09
C GLY A 27 0.28 -5.45 -1.82
N TYR A 28 1.13 -6.09 -1.01
CA TYR A 28 2.50 -5.61 -0.77
C TYR A 28 3.35 -5.58 -2.05
N ALA A 29 3.28 -6.63 -2.87
CA ALA A 29 3.97 -6.68 -4.16
C ALA A 29 3.52 -5.55 -5.11
N LEU A 30 2.23 -5.21 -5.13
CA LEU A 30 1.71 -4.09 -5.91
C LEU A 30 2.27 -2.75 -5.43
N LEU A 31 2.27 -2.51 -4.12
CA LEU A 31 2.79 -1.29 -3.52
C LEU A 31 4.28 -1.11 -3.86
N LEU A 32 5.07 -2.17 -3.74
CA LEU A 32 6.49 -2.15 -4.07
C LEU A 32 6.73 -1.91 -5.56
N THR A 33 5.97 -2.56 -6.44
CA THR A 33 6.05 -2.33 -7.90
C THR A 33 5.83 -0.85 -8.24
N LYS A 34 4.89 -0.16 -7.58
CA LYS A 34 4.67 1.28 -7.77
C LYS A 34 5.88 2.11 -7.32
N LEU A 35 6.52 1.74 -6.20
CA LEU A 35 7.71 2.45 -5.70
C LEU A 35 8.93 2.26 -6.60
N LEU A 36 9.12 1.07 -7.19
CA LEU A 36 10.24 0.78 -8.10
C LEU A 36 10.25 1.62 -9.38
N GLY A 37 9.11 2.22 -9.74
CA GLY A 37 9.02 3.20 -10.83
C GLY A 37 9.78 4.52 -10.55
N PHE A 38 10.24 4.74 -9.32
CA PHE A 38 10.98 5.92 -8.90
C PHE A 38 12.45 5.60 -8.59
N ALA A 39 13.27 6.63 -8.39
CA ALA A 39 14.68 6.51 -7.96
C ALA A 39 15.54 5.54 -8.81
N LYS A 40 15.16 5.29 -10.07
CA LYS A 40 15.77 4.27 -10.94
C LYS A 40 15.81 2.87 -10.29
N GLY A 41 14.77 2.53 -9.51
CA GLY A 41 14.67 1.26 -8.79
C GLY A 41 15.56 1.14 -7.54
N ARG A 42 16.28 2.19 -7.12
CA ARG A 42 17.11 2.17 -5.91
C ARG A 42 16.25 2.25 -4.65
N ILE A 43 15.94 1.09 -4.10
CA ILE A 43 15.13 0.93 -2.89
C ILE A 43 15.87 0.02 -1.90
N VAL A 44 15.87 0.41 -0.63
CA VAL A 44 16.25 -0.45 0.50
C VAL A 44 14.99 -0.71 1.31
N MET A 45 14.67 -1.98 1.55
CA MET A 45 13.62 -2.39 2.46
C MET A 45 14.24 -2.83 3.78
N ALA A 46 13.87 -2.17 4.87
CA ALA A 46 14.24 -2.57 6.23
C ALA A 46 13.01 -3.19 6.89
N LEU A 47 13.10 -4.45 7.34
CA LEU A 47 12.00 -5.12 8.04
C LEU A 47 11.77 -4.45 9.40
N GLU A 48 10.50 -4.21 9.73
CA GLU A 48 10.08 -3.53 10.97
C GLU A 48 9.08 -4.40 11.74
N GLY A 49 7.82 -3.97 11.85
CA GLY A 49 6.73 -4.70 12.48
C GLY A 49 6.23 -5.90 11.65
N GLY A 50 5.41 -6.72 12.29
CA GLY A 50 4.88 -7.97 11.77
C GLY A 50 4.90 -9.02 12.86
N TYR A 51 3.72 -9.51 13.21
CA TYR A 51 3.46 -10.32 14.41
C TYR A 51 2.74 -11.63 14.08
N ASN A 52 2.45 -11.88 12.79
CA ASN A 52 2.11 -13.21 12.26
C ASN A 52 3.24 -13.73 11.35
N PRO A 53 4.02 -14.76 11.77
CA PRO A 53 5.14 -15.28 11.00
C PRO A 53 4.80 -15.77 9.58
N GLU A 54 3.62 -16.36 9.39
CA GLU A 54 3.18 -16.83 8.08
C GLU A 54 2.86 -15.64 7.15
N SER A 55 2.15 -14.65 7.67
CA SER A 55 1.85 -13.41 6.91
C SER A 55 3.12 -12.64 6.54
N ILE A 56 4.10 -12.58 7.45
CA ILE A 56 5.41 -11.98 7.18
C ILE A 56 6.13 -12.75 6.08
N ALA A 57 6.30 -14.07 6.23
CA ALA A 57 7.03 -14.89 5.27
C ALA A 57 6.46 -14.79 3.86
N ASN A 58 5.13 -14.86 3.74
CA ASN A 58 4.45 -14.75 2.45
C ASN A 58 4.58 -13.35 1.84
N SER A 59 4.45 -12.30 2.64
CA SER A 59 4.53 -10.90 2.16
C SER A 59 5.96 -10.50 1.78
N VAL A 60 6.95 -10.90 2.57
CA VAL A 60 8.39 -10.74 2.25
C VAL A 60 8.73 -11.47 0.96
N CYS A 61 8.27 -12.72 0.81
CA CYS A 61 8.48 -13.50 -0.42
C CYS A 61 7.89 -12.80 -1.65
N ALA A 62 6.68 -12.26 -1.55
CA ALA A 62 6.06 -11.52 -2.64
C ALA A 62 6.84 -10.25 -3.02
N CYS A 63 7.32 -9.49 -2.02
CA CYS A 63 8.20 -8.33 -2.25
C CYS A 63 9.55 -8.73 -2.87
N ALA A 64 10.17 -9.80 -2.38
CA ALA A 64 11.46 -10.28 -2.89
C ALA A 64 11.37 -10.67 -4.37
N LYS A 65 10.30 -11.35 -4.79
CA LYS A 65 10.03 -11.65 -6.20
C LYS A 65 10.01 -10.38 -7.07
N VAL A 66 9.32 -9.35 -6.61
CA VAL A 66 9.26 -8.05 -7.30
C VAL A 66 10.65 -7.40 -7.39
N LEU A 67 11.45 -7.44 -6.32
CA LEU A 67 12.82 -6.92 -6.33
C LEU A 67 13.75 -7.68 -7.28
N LEU A 68 13.53 -8.99 -7.43
CA LEU A 68 14.27 -9.84 -8.36
C LEU A 68 13.83 -9.66 -9.84
N GLY A 69 12.82 -8.82 -10.09
CA GLY A 69 12.36 -8.47 -11.44
C GLY A 69 11.22 -9.35 -11.96
N ASP A 70 10.58 -10.15 -11.12
CA ASP A 70 9.39 -10.90 -11.53
C ASP A 70 8.30 -9.92 -11.96
N LYS A 71 7.71 -10.19 -13.13
CA LYS A 71 6.59 -9.39 -13.64
C LYS A 71 5.35 -9.63 -12.78
N PHE A 72 5.06 -8.69 -11.89
CA PHE A 72 3.85 -8.70 -11.10
C PHE A 72 2.76 -7.85 -11.77
N THR A 73 1.58 -8.45 -11.96
CA THR A 73 0.41 -7.73 -12.49
C THR A 73 -0.78 -8.06 -11.59
N LEU A 74 -1.45 -7.03 -11.07
CA LEU A 74 -2.72 -7.20 -10.37
C LEU A 74 -3.85 -7.02 -11.39
N ASN A 75 -4.66 -8.06 -11.60
CA ASN A 75 -5.69 -8.06 -12.64
C ASN A 75 -6.81 -7.03 -12.37
N SER A 76 -7.16 -6.79 -11.10
CA SER A 76 -8.04 -5.70 -10.65
C SER A 76 -8.05 -5.63 -9.11
N PRO A 77 -8.32 -4.45 -8.51
CA PRO A 77 -8.59 -4.38 -7.08
C PRO A 77 -9.88 -5.15 -6.75
N GLU A 78 -9.79 -6.12 -5.84
CA GLU A 78 -10.91 -6.96 -5.44
C GLU A 78 -11.94 -6.22 -4.59
N MET A 79 -11.57 -5.06 -4.03
CA MET A 79 -12.40 -4.31 -3.09
C MET A 79 -12.39 -2.82 -3.38
N GLN A 80 -13.57 -2.24 -3.26
CA GLN A 80 -13.75 -0.79 -3.21
C GLN A 80 -13.33 -0.22 -1.85
N PRO A 81 -12.83 1.03 -1.79
CA PRO A 81 -12.43 1.65 -0.53
C PRO A 81 -13.65 1.91 0.37
N PHE A 82 -13.42 1.97 1.67
CA PHE A 82 -14.43 2.41 2.62
C PHE A 82 -14.64 3.92 2.53
N GLU A 83 -15.85 4.39 2.88
CA GLU A 83 -16.14 5.82 3.02
C GLU A 83 -15.18 6.52 4.00
N SER A 84 -14.83 5.84 5.10
CA SER A 84 -13.86 6.34 6.07
C SER A 84 -12.47 6.53 5.46
N THR A 85 -12.01 5.57 4.65
CA THR A 85 -10.74 5.66 3.90
C THR A 85 -10.77 6.82 2.92
N TRP A 86 -11.87 6.97 2.17
CA TRP A 86 -12.01 8.05 1.20
C TRP A 86 -11.97 9.44 1.85
N ARG A 87 -12.68 9.60 2.98
CA ARG A 87 -12.66 10.84 3.77
C ARG A 87 -11.25 11.20 4.22
N VAL A 88 -10.48 10.22 4.72
CA VAL A 88 -9.08 10.47 5.14
C VAL A 88 -8.21 10.90 3.95
N ILE A 89 -8.37 10.27 2.78
CA ILE A 89 -7.66 10.68 1.56
C ILE A 89 -7.96 12.15 1.21
N GLN A 90 -9.23 12.56 1.28
CA GLN A 90 -9.63 13.94 1.02
C GLN A 90 -8.98 14.91 2.01
N MET A 91 -9.06 14.62 3.31
CA MET A 91 -8.47 15.45 4.37
C MET A 91 -6.97 15.63 4.20
N VAL A 92 -6.23 14.53 3.96
CA VAL A 92 -4.77 14.60 3.78
C VAL A 92 -4.41 15.42 2.54
N ARG A 93 -5.15 15.29 1.44
CA ARG A 93 -4.92 16.08 0.23
C ARG A 93 -5.18 17.56 0.47
N ASP A 94 -6.27 17.89 1.17
CA ASP A 94 -6.62 19.28 1.47
C ASP A 94 -5.58 19.97 2.35
N GLU A 95 -5.02 19.25 3.32
CA GLU A 95 -3.95 19.76 4.17
C GLU A 95 -2.63 19.95 3.40
N LEU A 96 -2.29 18.98 2.54
CA LEU A 96 -0.97 18.94 1.90
C LEU A 96 -0.89 19.65 0.55
N LYS A 97 -2.01 20.05 -0.07
CA LYS A 97 -2.03 20.63 -1.43
C LYS A 97 -1.23 21.92 -1.60
N THR A 98 -1.07 22.71 -0.53
CA THR A 98 -0.25 23.94 -0.56
C THR A 98 1.23 23.63 -0.80
N TYR A 99 1.70 22.48 -0.30
CA TYR A 99 3.09 22.05 -0.43
C TYR A 99 3.31 21.16 -1.66
N TRP A 100 2.27 20.42 -2.07
CA TRP A 100 2.34 19.44 -3.15
C TRP A 100 1.25 19.72 -4.19
N PRO A 101 1.52 20.55 -5.22
CA PRO A 101 0.50 21.00 -6.19
C PRO A 101 -0.25 19.88 -6.92
N VAL A 102 0.38 18.70 -7.07
CA VAL A 102 -0.26 17.52 -7.67
C VAL A 102 -1.53 17.08 -6.90
N LEU A 103 -1.62 17.40 -5.61
CA LEU A 103 -2.76 17.07 -4.75
C LEU A 103 -3.95 18.04 -4.92
N SER A 104 -3.78 19.17 -5.61
CA SER A 104 -4.87 20.13 -5.90
C SER A 104 -5.82 19.66 -7.00
N SER A 105 -5.47 18.59 -7.71
CA SER A 105 -6.31 17.99 -8.73
C SER A 105 -7.63 17.47 -8.14
N LYS A 106 -8.74 17.66 -8.89
CA LYS A 106 -10.05 17.12 -8.50
C LYS A 106 -9.99 15.60 -8.44
N LEU A 107 -10.47 15.05 -7.32
CA LEU A 107 -10.70 13.60 -7.21
C LEU A 107 -11.92 13.19 -8.05
N PRO A 108 -11.99 11.94 -8.50
CA PRO A 108 -13.17 11.41 -9.18
C PRO A 108 -14.41 11.51 -8.28
N GLU A 109 -15.52 11.96 -8.85
CA GLU A 109 -16.79 12.17 -8.14
C GLU A 109 -17.59 10.86 -7.98
N ASN A 110 -17.40 9.90 -8.88
CA ASN A 110 -18.15 8.63 -8.93
C ASN A 110 -17.32 7.43 -8.43
N VAL A 111 -16.76 7.52 -7.22
CA VAL A 111 -16.12 6.37 -6.58
C VAL A 111 -17.19 5.54 -5.90
N SER A 112 -17.31 4.26 -6.27
CA SER A 112 -18.15 3.32 -5.52
C SER A 112 -17.50 3.08 -4.17
N LEU A 113 -18.18 3.43 -3.08
CA LEU A 113 -17.67 3.31 -1.72
C LEU A 113 -18.43 2.24 -0.94
N ARG A 114 -17.71 1.53 -0.07
CA ARG A 114 -18.31 0.61 0.88
C ARG A 114 -18.65 1.34 2.17
N SER A 115 -19.86 1.07 2.69
CA SER A 115 -20.23 1.37 4.07
C SER A 115 -19.43 0.48 5.04
N THR A 116 -19.61 0.67 6.35
CA THR A 116 -18.88 -0.01 7.43
C THR A 116 -18.68 -1.52 7.20
N PRO A 117 -17.54 -2.09 7.67
CA PRO A 117 -17.30 -3.53 7.56
C PRO A 117 -18.48 -4.33 8.09
N SER A 118 -18.96 -5.28 7.30
CA SER A 118 -19.85 -6.34 7.79
C SER A 118 -18.98 -7.27 8.62
N TYR A 119 -19.13 -7.21 9.95
CA TYR A 119 -18.54 -8.19 10.86
C TYR A 119 -19.35 -9.49 10.81
#